data_AF-A0A1H5Y2H7-F1
#
_entry.id   AF-A0A1H5Y2H7-F1
#
_cell.length_a   1.000
_cell.length_b   1.000
_cell.length_c   1.000
_cell.angle_alpha   90.00
_cell.angle_beta   90.00
_cell.angle_gamma   90.00
#
_symmetry.space_group_name_H-M   'P 1'
#
loop_
_entity.id
_entity.type
_entity.pdbx_description
1 polymer ?
#
loop_
_entity_poly.entity_id
_entity_poly.type
_entity_poly.pdbx_seq_one_letter_code
_entity_poly.pdbx_strand_id
1 'polypeptide(L)'
;MIQDKDFTLRLVRQLSTSLEKLLLGKPEESLMEKDLDFDIALRDIFKMDFKTYSEISTDEMKQMVLDLEDRNHVDYFLLIGNLFFYHWKEAKSENFKEKAIMGYENYLQKSGVFALPIITRIGELKKA
;
A
#
# COMPACT_ATOMS: atom_id res chain seq x y z
N MET A 1 2.88 24.02 10.04
CA MET A 1 2.68 22.56 9.95
C MET A 1 2.28 22.07 8.54
N ILE A 2 2.68 22.78 7.46
CA ILE A 2 2.44 22.33 6.07
C ILE A 2 3.51 21.32 5.62
N GLN A 3 4.75 21.46 6.11
CA GLN A 3 5.89 20.60 5.76
C GLN A 3 5.71 19.11 6.11
N ASP A 4 5.00 18.80 7.21
CA ASP A 4 4.84 17.43 7.70
C ASP A 4 3.90 16.61 6.79
N LYS A 5 2.77 17.20 6.38
CA LYS A 5 1.82 16.55 5.45
C LYS A 5 2.44 16.23 4.08
N ASP A 6 3.18 17.19 3.52
CA ASP A 6 3.89 16.99 2.25
C ASP A 6 5.03 15.98 2.40
N PHE A 7 5.66 15.91 3.57
CA PHE A 7 6.68 14.91 3.87
C PHE A 7 6.08 13.50 3.97
N THR A 8 4.99 13.31 4.71
CA THR A 8 4.30 12.00 4.79
C THR A 8 3.86 11.52 3.42
N LEU A 9 3.30 12.39 2.58
CA LEU A 9 2.90 12.02 1.23
C LEU A 9 4.08 11.57 0.35
N ARG A 10 5.25 12.19 0.52
CA ARG A 10 6.48 11.73 -0.15
C ARG A 10 6.87 10.32 0.31
N LEU A 11 6.80 10.02 1.61
CA LEU A 11 7.08 8.69 2.13
C LEU A 11 6.11 7.65 1.56
N VAL A 12 4.81 7.96 1.49
CA VAL A 12 3.79 7.08 0.89
C VAL A 12 4.16 6.72 -0.55
N ARG A 13 4.52 7.71 -1.36
CA ARG A 13 4.92 7.51 -2.77
C ARG A 13 6.21 6.72 -2.91
N GLN A 14 7.20 7.02 -2.08
CA GLN A 14 8.48 6.30 -2.07
C GLN A 14 8.27 4.83 -1.72
N LEU A 15 7.54 4.54 -0.64
CA LEU A 15 7.24 3.17 -0.21
C LEU A 15 6.42 2.42 -1.25
N SER A 16 5.39 3.04 -1.83
CA SER A 16 4.58 2.43 -2.89
C SER A 16 5.43 2.09 -4.12
N THR A 17 6.31 3.00 -4.55
CA THR A 17 7.22 2.77 -5.68
C THR A 17 8.17 1.60 -5.41
N SER A 18 8.73 1.52 -4.20
CA SER A 18 9.61 0.41 -3.80
C SER A 18 8.86 -0.92 -3.82
N LEU A 19 7.65 -0.96 -3.26
CA LEU A 19 6.80 -2.15 -3.30
C LEU A 19 6.45 -2.58 -4.73
N GLU A 20 6.14 -1.65 -5.63
CA GLU A 20 5.85 -1.98 -7.03
C GLU A 20 7.03 -2.63 -7.73
N LYS A 21 8.26 -2.14 -7.49
CA LYS A 21 9.47 -2.74 -8.05
C LYS A 21 9.66 -4.18 -7.54
N LEU A 22 9.49 -4.41 -6.23
CA LEU A 22 9.54 -5.75 -5.64
C LEU A 22 8.49 -6.68 -6.26
N LEU A 23 7.25 -6.20 -6.39
CA LEU A 23 6.14 -6.97 -6.94
C LEU A 23 6.28 -7.28 -8.44
N LEU A 24 7.06 -6.50 -9.18
CA LEU A 24 7.39 -6.79 -10.59
C LEU A 24 8.48 -7.85 -10.74
N GLY A 25 9.02 -8.37 -9.63
CA GLY A 25 10.10 -9.34 -9.66
C GLY A 25 11.35 -8.82 -10.37
N LYS A 26 11.52 -7.49 -10.44
CA LYS A 26 12.77 -6.86 -10.86
C LYS A 26 13.70 -6.92 -9.66
N PRO A 27 14.65 -7.87 -9.61
CA PRO A 27 15.64 -7.90 -8.56
C PRO A 27 16.67 -6.85 -8.96
N GLU A 28 16.49 -5.61 -8.54
CA GLU A 28 17.68 -4.81 -8.32
C GLU A 28 18.29 -5.34 -7.03
N GLU A 29 19.52 -5.86 -7.12
CA GLU A 29 20.41 -6.24 -6.00
C GLU A 29 20.58 -5.11 -4.95
N SER A 30 19.86 -3.98 -5.04
CA SER A 30 20.07 -2.77 -4.26
C SER A 30 18.86 -2.23 -3.49
N LEU A 31 17.63 -2.73 -3.67
CA LEU A 31 16.46 -2.18 -2.95
C LEU A 31 16.34 -2.68 -1.50
N MET A 32 16.80 -3.90 -1.21
CA MET A 32 16.91 -4.40 0.17
C MET A 32 18.23 -3.98 0.84
N GLU A 33 19.18 -3.39 0.10
CA GLU A 33 20.52 -3.07 0.63
C GLU A 33 20.81 -1.57 0.80
N LYS A 34 19.94 -0.65 0.35
CA LYS A 34 20.15 0.80 0.59
C LYS A 34 18.88 1.53 1.04
N ASP A 35 18.81 1.73 2.35
CA ASP A 35 18.20 2.88 3.03
C ASP A 35 16.66 3.00 3.17
N LEU A 36 15.85 2.06 2.69
CA LEU A 36 14.43 2.03 3.09
C LEU A 36 14.20 1.00 4.19
N ASP A 37 14.35 1.42 5.44
CA ASP A 37 13.84 0.66 6.57
C ASP A 37 12.29 0.67 6.49
N PHE A 38 11.76 -0.46 6.02
CA PHE A 38 10.34 -0.65 5.76
C PHE A 38 9.49 -0.43 7.01
N ASP A 39 10.00 -0.85 8.17
CA ASP A 39 9.32 -0.70 9.45
C ASP A 39 9.33 0.75 9.91
N ILE A 40 10.45 1.47 9.70
CA ILE A 40 10.50 2.92 9.95
C ILE A 40 9.54 3.66 9.01
N ALA A 41 9.52 3.34 7.71
CA ALA A 41 8.64 4.00 6.75
C ALA A 41 7.15 3.80 7.10
N LEU A 42 6.75 2.59 7.45
CA LEU A 42 5.38 2.30 7.90
C LEU A 42 5.05 3.04 9.20
N ARG A 43 5.97 3.10 10.15
CA ARG A 43 5.78 3.86 11.39
C ARG A 43 5.68 5.35 11.12
N ASP A 44 6.45 5.91 10.21
CA ASP A 44 6.41 7.33 9.89
C ASP A 44 5.13 7.72 9.13
N ILE A 45 4.60 6.82 8.31
CA ILE A 45 3.34 7.01 7.56
C ILE A 45 2.12 6.81 8.46
N PHE A 46 2.01 5.64 9.09
CA PHE A 46 0.80 5.21 9.82
C PHE A 46 0.85 5.47 11.32
N LYS A 47 1.99 5.94 11.84
CA LYS A 47 2.22 6.19 13.29
C LYS A 47 2.08 4.94 14.17
N MET A 48 2.18 3.76 13.57
CA MET A 48 2.14 2.45 14.23
C MET A 48 2.97 1.43 13.43
N ASP A 49 3.33 0.31 14.06
CA ASP A 49 4.04 -0.77 13.37
C ASP A 49 3.12 -1.57 12.43
N PHE A 50 3.72 -2.35 11.53
CA PHE A 50 2.97 -3.16 10.58
C PHE A 50 2.03 -4.14 11.28
N LYS A 51 2.46 -4.76 12.38
CA LYS A 51 1.65 -5.74 13.10
C LYS A 51 0.33 -5.10 13.55
N THR A 52 0.41 -3.98 14.26
CA THR A 52 -0.73 -3.21 14.73
C THR A 52 -1.58 -2.73 13.57
N TYR A 53 -0.96 -2.18 12.53
CA TYR A 53 -1.68 -1.74 11.33
C TYR A 53 -2.44 -2.89 10.68
N SER A 54 -1.82 -4.06 10.57
CA SER A 54 -2.38 -5.25 9.93
C SER A 54 -3.55 -5.88 10.69
N GLU A 55 -3.74 -5.53 11.97
CA GLU A 55 -4.85 -5.96 12.82
C GLU A 55 -6.10 -5.07 12.65
N ILE A 56 -5.97 -3.85 12.13
CA ILE A 56 -7.09 -2.94 11.85
C ILE A 56 -8.03 -3.57 10.80
N SER A 57 -9.34 -3.41 10.93
CA SER A 57 -10.29 -3.93 9.95
C SER A 57 -10.18 -3.22 8.60
N THR A 58 -10.63 -3.88 7.53
CA THR A 58 -10.63 -3.30 6.18
C THR A 58 -11.45 -2.00 6.10
N ASP A 59 -12.58 -1.93 6.82
CA ASP A 59 -13.43 -0.74 6.85
C ASP A 59 -12.78 0.42 7.62
N GLU A 60 -12.16 0.14 8.76
CA GLU A 60 -11.41 1.16 9.52
C GLU A 60 -10.22 1.68 8.72
N MET A 61 -9.46 0.82 8.05
CA MET A 61 -8.37 1.25 7.15
C MET A 61 -8.88 2.16 6.04
N LYS A 62 -10.00 1.80 5.41
CA LYS A 62 -10.64 2.62 4.38
C LYS A 62 -11.03 3.97 4.96
N GLN A 63 -11.64 4.00 6.14
CA GLN A 63 -12.05 5.25 6.79
C GLN A 63 -10.85 6.13 7.12
N MET A 64 -9.75 5.56 7.63
CA MET A 64 -8.50 6.30 7.89
C MET A 64 -7.99 7.03 6.65
N VAL A 65 -8.12 6.43 5.45
CA VAL A 65 -7.73 7.09 4.20
C VAL A 65 -8.74 8.18 3.82
N LEU A 66 -10.04 7.92 3.97
CA LEU A 66 -11.09 8.88 3.63
C LEU A 66 -11.08 10.12 4.53
N ASP A 67 -10.57 10.02 5.76
CA ASP A 67 -10.38 11.14 6.68
C ASP A 67 -9.21 12.06 6.26
N LEU A 68 -8.35 11.63 5.33
CA LEU A 68 -7.31 12.46 4.73
C LEU A 68 -7.89 13.39 3.66
N GLU A 69 -7.11 14.40 3.26
CA GLU A 69 -7.44 15.24 2.11
C GLU A 69 -7.62 14.40 0.84
N ASP A 70 -8.71 14.63 0.08
CA ASP A 70 -9.08 13.86 -1.13
C ASP A 70 -7.93 13.65 -2.11
N ARG A 71 -7.06 14.66 -2.26
CA ARG A 71 -5.87 14.61 -3.13
C ARG A 71 -4.86 13.53 -2.75
N ASN A 72 -4.90 13.04 -1.52
CA ASN A 72 -4.00 12.00 -1.00
C ASN A 72 -4.59 10.59 -1.13
N HIS A 73 -5.90 10.45 -1.33
CA HIS A 73 -6.59 9.15 -1.29
C HIS A 73 -5.96 8.15 -2.27
N VAL A 74 -5.66 8.59 -3.48
CA VAL A 74 -5.07 7.75 -4.54
C VAL A 74 -3.73 7.15 -4.10
N ASP A 75 -2.84 7.98 -3.54
CA ASP A 75 -1.51 7.55 -3.11
C ASP A 75 -1.61 6.53 -1.96
N TYR A 76 -2.49 6.78 -0.98
CA TYR A 76 -2.67 5.88 0.17
C TYR A 76 -3.33 4.55 -0.21
N PHE A 77 -4.38 4.56 -1.03
CA PHE A 77 -5.03 3.33 -1.47
C PHE A 77 -4.09 2.45 -2.30
N LEU A 78 -3.25 3.06 -3.15
CA LEU A 78 -2.22 2.35 -3.89
C LEU A 78 -1.19 1.70 -2.95
N LEU A 79 -0.69 2.46 -1.96
CA LEU A 79 0.24 1.95 -0.96
C LEU A 79 -0.37 0.75 -0.21
N ILE A 80 -1.61 0.86 0.28
CA ILE A 80 -2.30 -0.22 1.00
C ILE A 80 -2.42 -1.47 0.11
N GLY A 81 -2.87 -1.29 -1.14
CA GLY A 81 -2.99 -2.40 -2.09
C GLY A 81 -1.66 -3.12 -2.32
N ASN A 82 -0.60 -2.35 -2.56
CA ASN A 82 0.74 -2.89 -2.79
C ASN A 82 1.30 -3.58 -1.53
N LEU A 83 1.15 -2.96 -0.36
CA LEU A 83 1.64 -3.46 0.92
C LEU A 83 1.03 -4.82 1.26
N PHE A 84 -0.30 -4.91 1.26
CA PHE A 84 -0.98 -6.15 1.63
C PHE A 84 -0.88 -7.22 0.56
N PHE A 85 -0.77 -6.86 -0.72
CA PHE A 85 -0.49 -7.83 -1.78
C PHE A 85 0.90 -8.45 -1.62
N TYR A 86 1.91 -7.64 -1.28
CA TYR A 86 3.26 -8.12 -0.99
C TYR A 86 3.26 -9.13 0.16
N HIS A 87 2.66 -8.79 1.31
CA HIS A 87 2.60 -9.73 2.44
C HIS A 87 1.70 -10.95 2.17
N TRP A 88 0.64 -10.80 1.38
CA TRP A 88 -0.20 -11.92 0.97
C TRP A 88 0.57 -12.93 0.11
N LYS A 89 1.49 -12.47 -0.76
CA LYS A 89 2.31 -13.37 -1.59
C LYS A 89 3.07 -14.39 -0.75
N GLU A 90 3.55 -13.98 0.42
CA GLU A 90 4.28 -14.82 1.38
C GLU A 90 3.35 -15.59 2.33
N ALA A 91 2.44 -14.90 3.02
CA ALA A 91 1.68 -15.47 4.12
C ALA A 91 0.39 -16.19 3.69
N LYS A 92 -0.12 -15.92 2.48
CA LYS A 92 -1.42 -16.43 1.98
C LYS A 92 -2.60 -16.19 2.94
N SER A 93 -2.54 -15.11 3.71
CA SER A 93 -3.58 -14.74 4.69
C SER A 93 -4.81 -14.12 4.00
N GLU A 94 -6.00 -14.63 4.28
CA GLU A 94 -7.25 -14.07 3.74
C GLU A 94 -7.45 -12.61 4.18
N ASN A 95 -7.07 -12.26 5.42
CA ASN A 95 -7.08 -10.89 5.93
C ASN A 95 -6.23 -9.94 5.06
N PHE A 96 -5.05 -10.38 4.61
CA PHE A 96 -4.19 -9.58 3.73
C PHE A 96 -4.76 -9.51 2.31
N LYS A 97 -5.38 -10.60 1.83
CA LYS A 97 -6.05 -10.62 0.53
C LYS A 97 -7.19 -9.60 0.47
N GLU A 98 -8.07 -9.58 1.46
CA GLU A 98 -9.19 -8.63 1.55
C GLU A 98 -8.70 -7.17 1.56
N LYS A 99 -7.65 -6.88 2.34
CA LYS A 99 -7.06 -5.54 2.43
C LYS A 99 -6.39 -5.10 1.13
N ALA A 100 -5.70 -6.02 0.46
CA ALA A 100 -5.11 -5.75 -0.85
C ALA A 100 -6.19 -5.44 -1.90
N ILE A 101 -7.28 -6.22 -1.93
CA ILE A 101 -8.43 -5.96 -2.82
C ILE A 101 -9.04 -4.60 -2.52
N MET A 102 -9.31 -4.28 -1.24
CA MET A 102 -9.87 -2.99 -0.84
C MET A 102 -8.99 -1.83 -1.31
N GLY A 103 -7.69 -1.88 -1.06
CA GLY A 103 -6.76 -0.84 -1.49
C GLY A 103 -6.80 -0.65 -3.01
N TYR A 104 -6.69 -1.74 -3.77
CA TYR A 104 -6.68 -1.65 -5.23
C TYR A 104 -8.01 -1.21 -5.85
N GLU A 105 -9.15 -1.67 -5.35
CA GLU A 105 -10.46 -1.26 -5.85
C GLU A 105 -10.73 0.23 -5.58
N ASN A 106 -10.42 0.70 -4.38
CA ASN A 106 -10.55 2.14 -4.06
C ASN A 106 -9.54 2.97 -4.86
N TYR A 107 -8.32 2.48 -5.08
CA TYR A 107 -7.35 3.15 -5.95
C TYR A 107 -7.89 3.32 -7.37
N LEU A 108 -8.40 2.26 -8.00
CA LEU A 108 -8.95 2.32 -9.36
C LEU A 108 -10.16 3.27 -9.42
N GLN A 109 -11.05 3.19 -8.44
CA GLN A 109 -12.23 4.04 -8.36
C GLN A 109 -11.86 5.53 -8.20
N LYS A 110 -10.91 5.85 -7.31
CA LYS A 110 -10.53 7.24 -7.00
C LYS A 110 -9.62 7.87 -8.06
N SER A 111 -8.74 7.08 -8.65
CA SER A 111 -7.80 7.57 -9.67
C SER A 111 -8.46 7.76 -11.04
N GLY A 112 -9.49 6.98 -11.36
CA GLY A 112 -10.09 6.94 -12.70
C GLY A 112 -9.13 6.42 -13.77
N VAL A 113 -8.00 5.81 -13.38
CA VAL A 113 -7.00 5.30 -14.32
C VAL A 113 -7.23 3.83 -14.65
N PHE A 114 -6.91 3.45 -15.88
CA PHE A 114 -6.80 2.05 -16.26
C PHE A 114 -5.38 1.55 -15.93
N ALA A 115 -5.25 0.70 -14.92
CA ALA A 115 -3.97 0.12 -14.50
C ALA A 115 -3.98 -1.41 -14.62
N LEU A 116 -3.55 -1.92 -15.78
CA LEU A 116 -3.53 -3.36 -16.06
C LEU A 116 -2.79 -4.20 -14.99
N PRO A 117 -1.63 -3.79 -14.45
CA PRO A 117 -0.97 -4.54 -13.39
C PRO A 117 -1.86 -4.71 -12.15
N ILE A 118 -2.57 -3.66 -11.74
CA ILE A 118 -3.46 -3.69 -10.58
C ILE A 118 -4.66 -4.60 -10.84
N ILE A 119 -5.28 -4.51 -12.02
CA ILE A 119 -6.38 -5.38 -12.42
C ILE A 119 -5.96 -6.86 -12.39
N THR A 120 -4.77 -7.17 -12.90
CA THR A 120 -4.21 -8.53 -12.87
C THR A 120 -4.02 -9.02 -11.43
N ARG A 121 -3.52 -8.18 -10.53
CA ARG A 121 -3.34 -8.54 -9.11
C ARG A 121 -4.66 -8.77 -8.38
N ILE A 122 -5.68 -7.92 -8.61
CA ILE A 122 -7.05 -8.17 -8.10
C ILE A 122 -7.56 -9.51 -8.62
N GLY A 123 -7.37 -9.79 -9.92
CA GLY A 123 -7.76 -11.06 -10.53
C GLY A 123 -7.05 -12.27 -9.93
N GLU A 124 -5.78 -12.13 -9.55
CA GLU A 124 -5.02 -13.16 -8.84
C GLU A 124 -5.61 -13.40 -7.44
N LEU A 125 -5.83 -12.33 -6.67
CA LEU A 125 -6.39 -12.38 -5.33
C LEU A 125 -7.78 -13.04 -5.31
N LYS A 126 -8.66 -12.71 -6.26
CA LYS A 126 -10.02 -13.25 -6.34
C LYS A 126 -10.11 -14.70 -6.80
N LYS A 127 -9.07 -15.22 -7.45
CA LYS A 127 -9.00 -16.63 -7.90
C LYS A 127 -8.39 -17.56 -6.87
N ALA A 128 -7.65 -17.01 -5.91
CA ALA A 128 -6.95 -17.75 -4.87
C ALA A 128 -7.85 -18.10 -3.69
#